data_AF-G4Z4G3-F1
#
_entry.id   AF-G4Z4G3-F1
#
_cell.length_a   1.000
_cell.length_b   1.000
_cell.length_c   1.000
_cell.angle_alpha   90.00
_cell.angle_beta   90.00
_cell.angle_gamma   90.00
#
_symmetry.space_group_name_H-M   'P 1'
#
loop_
_entity.id
_entity.type
_entity.pdbx_description
1 polymer ?
#
loop_
_entity_poly.entity_id
_entity_poly.type
_entity_poly.pdbx_seq_one_letter_code
_entity_poly.pdbx_strand_id
1 'polypeptide(L)'
;MLRPSRLEQSTDDATDFLHTSSLAQRYGIDARLSQIRLRKAAGARALRAALADYGISAPAPCPTTCSSAAAGPPRYQLDQNKQAAYSEYLRRSGTSLADFVRLLRGERPSYPGPNKALQVPTNVPAWKSYRFAAQWAAIVRHGVMPEWEEIPPSQQTPPPNHGSARRALNALVKNIRKGQDEDRYLVLDVDLLERLDGVFCSPFGAVPKDDKPLTEDARVIHDLSFPLGDR
;
A
#
# COMPACT_ATOMS: atom_id res chain seq x y z
N MET A 1 62.43 -12.62 -26.78
CA MET A 1 60.98 -12.86 -26.99
C MET A 1 60.32 -12.90 -25.61
N LEU A 2 59.88 -11.75 -25.09
CA LEU A 2 59.32 -11.59 -23.74
C LEU A 2 57.79 -11.50 -23.85
N ARG A 3 57.09 -12.34 -23.06
CA ARG A 3 55.63 -12.41 -22.99
C ARG A 3 55.04 -11.13 -22.37
N PRO A 4 53.85 -10.66 -22.82
CA PRO A 4 53.20 -9.53 -22.22
C PRO A 4 52.58 -9.86 -20.84
N SER A 5 52.39 -8.77 -20.10
CA SER A 5 52.31 -8.65 -18.66
C SER A 5 50.92 -8.94 -18.06
N ARG A 6 50.92 -9.40 -16.81
CA ARG A 6 49.81 -9.81 -15.93
C ARG A 6 48.77 -8.70 -15.58
N LEU A 7 48.78 -7.57 -16.29
CA LEU A 7 47.97 -6.38 -15.97
C LEU A 7 46.70 -6.25 -16.82
N GLU A 8 46.63 -6.86 -18.01
CA GLU A 8 45.42 -6.78 -18.85
C GLU A 8 44.34 -7.81 -18.49
N GLN A 9 44.69 -8.91 -17.80
CA GLN A 9 43.71 -9.94 -17.38
C GLN A 9 42.83 -9.48 -16.20
N SER A 10 43.32 -8.57 -15.36
CA SER A 10 42.63 -8.14 -14.13
C SER A 10 41.45 -7.20 -14.39
N THR A 11 41.45 -6.48 -15.52
CA THR A 11 40.39 -5.51 -15.87
C THR A 11 39.21 -6.19 -16.58
N ASP A 12 39.47 -7.21 -17.40
CA ASP A 12 38.42 -8.00 -18.05
C ASP A 12 37.63 -8.83 -17.02
N ASP A 13 38.30 -9.49 -16.07
CA ASP A 13 37.62 -10.27 -15.01
C ASP A 13 36.75 -9.40 -14.09
N ALA A 14 37.17 -8.17 -13.79
CA ALA A 14 36.39 -7.25 -12.98
C ALA A 14 35.15 -6.72 -13.74
N THR A 15 35.29 -6.46 -15.03
CA THR A 15 34.19 -5.98 -15.89
C THR A 15 33.17 -7.09 -16.15
N ASP A 16 33.65 -8.32 -16.35
CA ASP A 16 32.80 -9.51 -16.54
C ASP A 16 32.12 -9.90 -15.22
N PHE A 17 32.81 -9.80 -14.07
CA PHE A 17 32.17 -9.98 -12.75
C PHE A 17 31.07 -8.96 -12.47
N LEU A 18 31.29 -7.68 -12.80
CA LEU A 18 30.29 -6.62 -12.65
C LEU A 18 29.12 -6.79 -13.62
N HIS A 19 29.39 -7.22 -14.86
CA HIS A 19 28.37 -7.51 -15.86
C HIS A 19 27.53 -8.73 -15.49
N THR A 20 28.16 -9.82 -15.04
CA THR A 20 27.50 -11.04 -14.57
C THR A 20 26.72 -10.79 -13.29
N SER A 21 27.27 -10.00 -12.35
CA SER A 21 26.55 -9.57 -11.13
C SER A 21 25.35 -8.68 -11.45
N SER A 22 25.48 -7.76 -12.43
CA SER A 22 24.40 -6.92 -12.94
C SER A 22 23.29 -7.75 -13.61
N LEU A 23 23.66 -8.74 -14.42
CA LEU A 23 22.71 -9.66 -15.04
C LEU A 23 22.01 -10.55 -14.00
N ALA A 24 22.75 -11.14 -13.06
CA ALA A 24 22.17 -11.93 -11.97
C ALA A 24 21.22 -11.10 -11.09
N GLN A 25 21.57 -9.84 -10.82
CA GLN A 25 20.71 -8.89 -10.13
C GLN A 25 19.44 -8.56 -10.95
N ARG A 26 19.56 -8.34 -12.26
CA ARG A 26 18.43 -8.12 -13.16
C ARG A 26 17.50 -9.33 -13.26
N TYR A 27 18.05 -10.54 -13.46
CA TYR A 27 17.26 -11.78 -13.45
C TYR A 27 16.56 -12.00 -12.10
N GLY A 28 17.23 -11.68 -10.98
CA GLY A 28 16.62 -11.69 -9.66
C GLY A 28 15.44 -10.72 -9.53
N ILE A 29 15.58 -9.50 -10.08
CA ILE A 29 14.50 -8.50 -10.12
C ILE A 29 13.34 -8.96 -11.01
N ASP A 30 13.60 -9.51 -12.19
CA ASP A 30 12.56 -9.94 -13.13
C ASP A 30 11.78 -11.16 -12.63
N ALA A 31 12.48 -12.14 -12.07
CA ALA A 31 11.86 -13.27 -11.40
C ALA A 31 10.98 -12.77 -10.24
N ARG A 32 11.45 -11.76 -9.50
CA ARG A 32 10.69 -11.15 -8.40
C ARG A 32 9.43 -10.43 -8.89
N LEU A 33 9.55 -9.58 -9.92
CA LEU A 33 8.41 -8.88 -10.50
C LEU A 33 7.37 -9.86 -11.04
N SER A 34 7.83 -10.95 -11.67
CA SER A 34 6.97 -12.03 -12.15
C SER A 34 6.23 -12.72 -11.01
N GLN A 35 6.92 -13.02 -9.91
CA GLN A 35 6.29 -13.58 -8.71
C GLN A 35 5.26 -12.62 -8.09
N ILE A 36 5.55 -11.31 -8.05
CA ILE A 36 4.61 -10.29 -7.57
C ILE A 36 3.36 -10.24 -8.46
N ARG A 37 3.52 -10.28 -9.80
CA ARG A 37 2.40 -10.30 -10.76
C ARG A 37 1.53 -11.53 -10.59
N LEU A 38 2.13 -12.72 -10.52
CA LEU A 38 1.40 -13.97 -10.31
C LEU A 38 0.61 -13.95 -8.99
N ARG A 39 1.20 -13.42 -7.92
CA ARG A 39 0.53 -13.24 -6.63
C ARG A 39 -0.65 -12.27 -6.72
N LYS A 40 -0.48 -11.11 -7.38
CA LYS A 40 -1.59 -10.17 -7.60
C LYS A 40 -2.73 -10.83 -8.36
N ALA A 41 -2.44 -11.57 -9.44
CA ALA A 41 -3.45 -12.27 -10.21
C ALA A 41 -4.17 -13.36 -9.40
N ALA A 42 -3.42 -14.12 -8.58
CA ALA A 42 -4.01 -15.13 -7.71
C ALA A 42 -4.87 -14.52 -6.59
N GLY A 43 -4.44 -13.40 -6.00
CA GLY A 43 -5.21 -12.63 -5.03
C GLY A 43 -6.52 -12.10 -5.63
N ALA A 44 -6.46 -11.51 -6.84
CA ALA A 44 -7.65 -11.03 -7.53
C ALA A 44 -8.67 -12.15 -7.81
N ARG A 45 -8.22 -13.36 -8.15
CA ARG A 45 -9.11 -14.53 -8.29
C ARG A 45 -9.74 -14.94 -6.96
N ALA A 46 -8.95 -15.00 -5.89
CA ALA A 46 -9.44 -15.34 -4.56
C ALA A 46 -10.47 -14.32 -4.05
N LEU A 47 -10.19 -13.03 -4.20
CA LEU A 47 -11.12 -11.96 -3.88
C LEU A 47 -12.43 -12.08 -4.67
N ARG A 48 -12.35 -12.34 -5.98
CA ARG A 48 -13.54 -12.54 -6.81
C ARG A 48 -14.38 -13.73 -6.35
N ALA A 49 -13.75 -14.85 -6.01
CA ALA A 49 -14.43 -16.02 -5.48
C ALA A 49 -15.12 -15.70 -4.15
N ALA A 50 -14.41 -15.07 -3.21
CA ALA A 50 -14.96 -14.68 -1.92
C ALA A 50 -16.14 -13.71 -2.06
N LEU A 51 -16.07 -12.72 -2.96
CA LEU A 51 -17.20 -11.84 -3.26
C LEU A 51 -18.42 -12.65 -3.78
N ALA A 52 -18.18 -13.60 -4.68
CA ALA A 52 -19.22 -14.43 -5.26
C ALA A 52 -19.89 -15.36 -4.22
N ASP A 53 -19.15 -15.86 -3.24
CA ASP A 53 -19.70 -16.67 -2.14
C ASP A 53 -20.79 -15.93 -1.33
N TYR A 54 -20.75 -14.60 -1.33
CA TYR A 54 -21.77 -13.73 -0.72
C TYR A 54 -22.71 -13.07 -1.73
N GLY A 55 -22.72 -13.54 -2.99
CA GLY A 55 -23.57 -13.00 -4.05
C GLY A 55 -23.20 -11.58 -4.48
N ILE A 56 -21.95 -11.17 -4.30
CA ILE A 56 -21.44 -9.84 -4.67
C ILE A 56 -20.66 -9.98 -5.97
N SER A 57 -21.06 -9.22 -7.00
CA SER A 57 -20.33 -9.15 -8.26
C SER A 57 -18.98 -8.46 -8.07
N ALA A 58 -17.98 -8.88 -8.85
CA ALA A 58 -16.71 -8.17 -8.89
C ALA A 58 -16.94 -6.70 -9.28
N PRO A 59 -16.30 -5.72 -8.60
CA PRO A 59 -16.51 -4.31 -8.88
C PRO A 59 -16.09 -3.98 -10.31
N ALA A 60 -17.01 -3.39 -11.08
CA ALA A 60 -16.74 -2.93 -12.43
C ALA A 60 -15.88 -1.65 -12.39
N PRO A 61 -15.05 -1.37 -13.41
CA PRO A 61 -14.31 -0.12 -13.49
C PRO A 61 -15.22 1.11 -13.38
N CYS A 62 -14.90 2.01 -12.46
CA CYS A 62 -15.59 3.29 -12.28
C CYS A 62 -14.74 4.43 -12.85
N PRO A 63 -15.32 5.40 -13.59
CA PRO A 63 -14.59 6.56 -14.11
C PRO A 63 -13.83 7.32 -13.01
N THR A 64 -12.62 7.80 -13.34
CA THR A 64 -11.78 8.56 -12.39
C THR A 64 -12.23 10.01 -12.22
N THR A 65 -12.96 10.55 -13.19
CA THR A 65 -13.41 11.94 -13.24
C THR A 65 -14.84 12.02 -13.76
N CYS A 66 -15.65 12.93 -13.23
CA CYS A 66 -16.91 13.29 -13.89
C CYS A 66 -16.66 14.41 -14.91
N SER A 67 -17.21 14.27 -16.11
CA SER A 67 -17.16 15.32 -17.13
C SER A 67 -18.04 16.50 -16.68
N SER A 68 -17.43 17.58 -16.21
CA SER A 68 -18.15 18.86 -16.19
C SER A 68 -18.11 19.44 -17.60
N ALA A 69 -19.27 19.58 -18.22
CA ALA A 69 -19.42 20.33 -19.46
C ALA A 69 -19.23 21.84 -19.17
N ALA A 70 -17.98 22.30 -19.03
CA ALA A 70 -17.52 23.70 -19.09
C ALA A 70 -16.04 23.77 -18.67
N ALA A 71 -15.33 24.83 -19.10
CA ALA A 71 -13.88 25.07 -19.05
C ALA A 71 -13.24 25.15 -17.62
N GLY A 72 -13.45 24.15 -16.76
CA GLY A 72 -12.87 24.04 -15.43
C GLY A 72 -11.96 22.83 -15.25
N PRO A 73 -11.16 22.76 -14.16
CA PRO A 73 -10.33 21.60 -13.86
C PRO A 73 -11.20 20.36 -13.60
N PRO A 74 -10.71 19.15 -13.96
CA PRO A 74 -11.48 17.92 -13.80
C PRO A 74 -11.84 17.68 -12.33
N ARG A 75 -13.08 17.27 -12.09
CA ARG A 75 -13.55 16.85 -10.78
C ARG A 75 -13.33 15.34 -10.63
N TYR A 76 -12.43 14.97 -9.72
CA TYR A 76 -12.10 13.57 -9.47
C TYR A 76 -13.18 12.87 -8.66
N GLN A 77 -13.30 11.56 -8.86
CA GLN A 77 -14.24 10.69 -8.14
C GLN A 77 -13.52 9.47 -7.57
N LEU A 78 -13.98 9.02 -6.40
CA LEU A 78 -13.56 7.75 -5.82
C LEU A 78 -14.11 6.58 -6.63
N ASP A 79 -13.49 5.41 -6.51
CA ASP A 79 -14.05 4.18 -7.05
C ASP A 79 -15.22 3.71 -6.17
N GLN A 80 -16.42 4.20 -6.52
CA GLN A 80 -17.65 3.88 -5.80
C GLN A 80 -18.05 2.41 -5.95
N ASN A 81 -17.67 1.76 -7.07
CA ASN A 81 -17.98 0.35 -7.29
C ASN A 81 -17.13 -0.53 -6.37
N LYS A 82 -15.82 -0.24 -6.26
CA LYS A 82 -14.95 -0.91 -5.27
C LYS A 82 -15.44 -0.67 -3.84
N GLN A 83 -15.73 0.58 -3.50
CA GLN A 83 -16.26 0.94 -2.18
C GLN A 83 -17.52 0.14 -1.84
N ALA A 84 -18.53 0.16 -2.71
CA ALA A 84 -19.79 -0.54 -2.48
C ALA A 84 -19.59 -2.06 -2.34
N ALA A 85 -18.84 -2.68 -3.25
CA ALA A 85 -18.62 -4.13 -3.22
C ALA A 85 -17.85 -4.57 -1.96
N TYR A 86 -16.83 -3.82 -1.56
CA TYR A 86 -15.99 -4.15 -0.41
C TYR A 86 -16.70 -3.89 0.92
N SER A 87 -17.44 -2.77 1.02
CA SER A 87 -18.29 -2.50 2.18
C SER A 87 -19.34 -3.58 2.35
N GLU A 88 -20.02 -3.97 1.27
CA GLU A 88 -21.04 -5.01 1.31
C GLU A 88 -20.47 -6.37 1.71
N TYR A 89 -19.27 -6.71 1.22
CA TYR A 89 -18.59 -7.93 1.62
C TYR A 89 -18.34 -7.97 3.12
N LEU A 90 -17.80 -6.88 3.71
CA LEU A 90 -17.59 -6.80 5.15
C LEU A 90 -18.91 -6.91 5.93
N ARG A 91 -19.99 -6.27 5.44
CA ARG A 91 -21.31 -6.37 6.08
C ARG A 91 -21.83 -7.81 6.12
N ARG A 92 -21.76 -8.53 4.99
CA ARG A 92 -22.32 -9.88 4.81
C ARG A 92 -21.48 -10.99 5.43
N SER A 93 -20.16 -10.89 5.30
CA SER A 93 -19.25 -11.95 5.75
C SER A 93 -18.94 -11.88 7.24
N GLY A 94 -19.02 -10.70 7.85
CA GLY A 94 -18.55 -10.49 9.22
C GLY A 94 -17.04 -10.70 9.37
N THR A 95 -16.29 -10.78 8.27
CA THR A 95 -14.83 -10.95 8.30
C THR A 95 -14.18 -9.71 8.93
N SER A 96 -13.10 -9.92 9.69
CA SER A 96 -12.31 -8.82 10.25
C SER A 96 -11.68 -7.96 9.14
N LEU A 97 -11.45 -6.67 9.42
CA LEU A 97 -10.75 -5.79 8.48
C LEU A 97 -9.38 -6.34 8.08
N ALA A 98 -8.65 -6.91 9.05
CA ALA A 98 -7.33 -7.49 8.83
C ALA A 98 -7.40 -8.67 7.84
N ASP A 99 -8.38 -9.57 7.98
CA ASP A 99 -8.54 -10.70 7.08
C ASP A 99 -9.00 -10.28 5.69
N PHE A 100 -9.86 -9.26 5.60
CA PHE A 100 -10.22 -8.69 4.31
C PHE A 100 -9.02 -8.02 3.61
N VAL A 101 -8.19 -7.29 4.34
CA VAL A 101 -6.95 -6.70 3.79
C VAL A 101 -5.99 -7.79 3.32
N ARG A 102 -5.85 -8.89 4.06
CA ARG A 102 -5.07 -10.07 3.64
C ARG A 102 -5.60 -10.64 2.32
N LEU A 103 -6.92 -10.82 2.22
CA LEU A 103 -7.59 -11.29 1.00
C LEU A 103 -7.35 -10.35 -0.18
N LEU A 104 -7.56 -9.05 0.00
CA LEU A 104 -7.34 -8.01 -1.01
C LEU A 104 -5.89 -8.00 -1.50
N ARG A 105 -4.93 -8.20 -0.59
CA ARG A 105 -3.51 -8.32 -0.90
C ARG A 105 -3.13 -9.69 -1.46
N GLY A 106 -4.02 -10.69 -1.45
CA GLY A 106 -3.70 -12.06 -1.85
C GLY A 106 -2.64 -12.71 -0.95
N GLU A 107 -2.63 -12.35 0.34
CA GLU A 107 -1.85 -13.03 1.37
C GLU A 107 -2.40 -14.43 1.61
N ARG A 108 -1.52 -15.37 1.97
CA ARG A 108 -1.87 -16.77 2.21
C ARG A 108 -1.19 -17.27 3.48
N PRO A 109 -1.72 -18.30 4.16
CA PRO A 109 -1.04 -18.89 5.32
C PRO A 109 0.40 -19.32 5.03
N SER A 110 0.67 -19.83 3.82
CA SER A 110 2.02 -20.23 3.38
C SER A 110 2.95 -19.05 3.04
N TYR A 111 2.42 -17.83 2.96
CA TYR A 111 3.19 -16.63 2.67
C TYR A 111 2.49 -15.39 3.28
N PRO A 112 2.54 -15.23 4.62
CA PRO A 112 1.73 -14.25 5.36
C PRO A 112 2.31 -12.83 5.32
N GLY A 113 3.42 -12.60 4.62
CA GLY A 113 4.13 -11.33 4.65
C GLY A 113 3.27 -10.17 4.12
N PRO A 114 2.89 -9.19 4.96
CA PRO A 114 1.99 -8.11 4.56
C PRO A 114 2.68 -7.10 3.65
N ASN A 115 4.01 -7.01 3.73
CA ASN A 115 4.81 -6.12 2.91
C ASN A 115 5.59 -6.92 1.85
N LYS A 116 5.03 -6.97 0.64
CA LYS A 116 5.65 -7.65 -0.51
C LYS A 116 6.98 -7.02 -0.97
N ALA A 117 7.35 -5.83 -0.47
CA ALA A 117 8.62 -5.20 -0.78
C ALA A 117 9.76 -5.62 0.17
N LEU A 118 9.45 -6.02 1.41
CA LEU A 118 10.46 -6.39 2.40
C LEU A 118 10.82 -7.88 2.32
N GLN A 119 12.09 -8.21 2.58
CA GLN A 119 12.62 -9.58 2.56
C GLN A 119 13.67 -9.76 3.65
N VAL A 120 13.82 -11.00 4.12
CA VAL A 120 14.93 -11.39 5.00
C VAL A 120 16.11 -11.79 4.10
N PRO A 121 17.26 -11.07 4.15
CA PRO A 121 18.41 -11.36 3.30
C PRO A 121 19.22 -12.55 3.84
N THR A 122 18.61 -13.74 3.79
CA THR A 122 19.17 -15.00 4.31
C THR A 122 20.46 -15.43 3.61
N ASN A 123 20.72 -14.92 2.39
CA ASN A 123 21.91 -15.18 1.59
C ASN A 123 23.10 -14.26 1.92
N VAL A 124 22.95 -13.29 2.82
CA VAL A 124 24.04 -12.39 3.21
C VAL A 124 24.70 -12.93 4.49
N PRO A 125 25.98 -13.33 4.48
CA PRO A 125 26.62 -13.93 5.67
C PRO A 125 26.56 -13.03 6.91
N ALA A 126 26.76 -11.72 6.74
CA ALA A 126 26.67 -10.73 7.80
C ALA A 126 25.26 -10.60 8.42
N TRP A 127 24.22 -11.12 7.75
CA TRP A 127 22.85 -11.16 8.29
C TRP A 127 22.75 -12.01 9.55
N LYS A 128 23.51 -13.12 9.61
CA LYS A 128 23.48 -14.05 10.75
C LYS A 128 23.95 -13.39 12.05
N SER A 129 24.86 -12.43 11.94
CA SER A 129 25.41 -11.66 13.06
C SER A 129 24.74 -10.30 13.24
N TYR A 130 23.74 -9.94 12.42
CA TYR A 130 23.07 -8.65 12.56
C TYR A 130 22.20 -8.63 13.80
N ARG A 131 22.48 -7.69 14.72
CA ARG A 131 21.82 -7.60 16.03
C ARG A 131 20.28 -7.52 15.98
N PHE A 132 19.72 -7.04 14.87
CA PHE A 132 18.27 -6.93 14.68
C PHE A 132 17.69 -7.93 13.66
N ALA A 133 18.41 -9.01 13.34
CA ALA A 133 17.97 -9.97 12.33
C ALA A 133 16.61 -10.61 12.67
N ALA A 134 16.38 -10.92 13.95
CA ALA A 134 15.12 -11.47 14.44
C ALA A 134 13.98 -10.45 14.34
N GLN A 135 14.20 -9.20 14.81
CA GLN A 135 13.21 -8.12 14.72
C GLN A 135 12.85 -7.80 13.27
N TRP A 136 13.83 -7.73 12.36
CA TRP A 136 13.55 -7.53 10.94
C TRP A 136 12.77 -8.69 10.33
N ALA A 137 13.12 -9.94 10.67
CA ALA A 137 12.36 -11.10 10.22
C ALA A 137 10.90 -11.04 10.72
N ALA A 138 10.67 -10.57 11.94
CA ALA A 138 9.33 -10.32 12.46
C ALA A 138 8.61 -9.23 11.66
N ILE A 139 9.25 -8.08 11.37
CA ILE A 139 8.67 -7.00 10.55
C ILE A 139 8.32 -7.48 9.14
N VAL A 140 9.18 -8.28 8.50
CA VAL A 140 8.92 -8.85 7.17
C VAL A 140 7.71 -9.78 7.19
N ARG A 141 7.56 -10.58 8.26
CA ARG A 141 6.49 -11.60 8.38
C ARG A 141 5.16 -11.03 8.84
N HIS A 142 5.18 -10.10 9.78
CA HIS A 142 3.99 -9.65 10.52
C HIS A 142 3.70 -8.16 10.30
N GLY A 143 4.60 -7.44 9.63
CA GLY A 143 4.53 -5.98 9.52
C GLY A 143 5.09 -5.28 10.77
N VAL A 144 5.02 -3.96 10.77
CA VAL A 144 5.29 -3.16 11.97
C VAL A 144 4.09 -3.30 12.90
N MET A 145 4.32 -3.78 14.11
CA MET A 145 3.31 -3.89 15.17
C MET A 145 3.62 -2.82 16.22
N PRO A 146 3.00 -1.63 16.14
CA PRO A 146 3.19 -0.60 17.15
C PRO A 146 2.57 -1.07 18.47
N GLU A 147 3.26 -0.80 19.57
CA GLU A 147 2.71 -0.87 20.92
C GLU A 147 2.25 0.53 21.29
N TRP A 148 1.03 0.64 21.80
CA TRP A 148 0.45 1.90 22.24
C TRP A 148 0.45 1.93 23.76
N GLU A 149 0.87 3.04 24.36
CA GLU A 149 0.79 3.22 25.82
C GLU A 149 -0.66 3.18 26.30
N GLU A 150 -1.56 3.75 25.49
CA GLU A 150 -3.00 3.72 25.69
C GLU A 150 -3.71 3.31 24.41
N ILE A 151 -4.73 2.46 24.53
CA ILE A 151 -5.57 2.07 23.39
C ILE A 151 -6.54 3.23 23.13
N PRO A 152 -6.52 3.86 21.93
CA PRO A 152 -7.46 4.92 21.63
C PRO A 152 -8.91 4.44 21.78
N PRO A 153 -9.82 5.29 22.28
CA PRO A 153 -11.22 4.91 22.42
C PRO A 153 -11.83 4.60 21.06
N SER A 154 -12.79 3.68 21.04
CA SER A 154 -13.56 3.38 19.82
C SER A 154 -14.25 4.65 19.31
N GLN A 155 -14.06 4.96 18.04
CA GLN A 155 -14.67 6.13 17.40
C GLN A 155 -15.89 5.69 16.59
N GLN A 156 -17.05 6.29 16.86
CA GLN A 156 -18.25 6.09 16.03
C GLN A 156 -18.35 7.11 14.90
N THR A 157 -17.70 8.25 15.07
CA THR A 157 -17.66 9.33 14.07
C THR A 157 -16.23 9.78 13.85
N PRO A 158 -15.80 9.97 12.58
CA PRO A 158 -14.47 10.49 12.30
C PRO A 158 -14.33 11.95 12.76
N PRO A 159 -13.14 12.38 13.17
CA PRO A 159 -12.89 13.78 13.50
C PRO A 159 -13.01 14.67 12.25
N PRO A 160 -13.34 15.97 12.42
CA PRO A 160 -13.43 16.89 11.30
C PRO A 160 -12.06 17.13 10.66
N ASN A 161 -12.00 17.09 9.33
CA ASN A 161 -10.78 17.42 8.59
C ASN A 161 -10.37 18.89 8.81
N HIS A 162 -9.06 19.13 8.79
CA HIS A 162 -8.49 20.48 8.86
C HIS A 162 -9.01 21.35 7.71
N GLY A 163 -9.10 22.66 7.95
CA GLY A 163 -9.59 23.62 6.93
C GLY A 163 -8.80 23.57 5.62
N SER A 164 -7.50 23.24 5.68
CA SER A 164 -6.66 23.06 4.50
C SER A 164 -7.08 21.86 3.64
N ALA A 165 -7.37 20.70 4.25
CA ALA A 165 -7.85 19.53 3.53
C ALA A 165 -9.23 19.76 2.91
N ARG A 166 -10.12 20.49 3.60
CA ARG A 166 -11.44 20.86 3.05
C ARG A 166 -11.31 21.71 1.79
N ARG A 167 -10.35 22.65 1.75
CA ARG A 167 -10.06 23.45 0.54
C ARG A 167 -9.41 22.64 -0.58
N ALA A 168 -8.65 21.60 -0.23
CA ALA A 168 -7.95 20.72 -1.18
C ALA A 168 -8.75 19.45 -1.54
N LEU A 169 -10.07 19.43 -1.36
CA LEU A 169 -10.88 18.20 -1.44
C LEU A 169 -10.73 17.48 -2.79
N ASN A 170 -10.69 18.21 -3.90
CA ASN A 170 -10.54 17.58 -5.23
C ASN A 170 -9.18 16.88 -5.38
N ALA A 171 -8.10 17.49 -4.88
CA ALA A 171 -6.77 16.88 -4.85
C ALA A 171 -6.69 15.69 -3.88
N LEU A 172 -7.39 15.77 -2.75
CA LEU A 172 -7.53 14.65 -1.81
C LEU A 172 -8.22 13.45 -2.48
N VAL A 173 -9.37 13.67 -3.14
CA VAL A 173 -10.09 12.61 -3.87
C VAL A 173 -9.23 12.01 -4.97
N LYS A 174 -8.51 12.84 -5.75
CA LYS A 174 -7.55 12.38 -6.76
C LYS A 174 -6.50 11.43 -6.17
N ASN A 175 -5.89 11.81 -5.05
CA ASN A 175 -4.85 11.03 -4.40
C ASN A 175 -5.39 9.74 -3.80
N ILE A 176 -6.56 9.78 -3.16
CA ILE A 176 -7.22 8.59 -2.62
C ILE A 176 -7.60 7.64 -3.76
N ARG A 177 -8.19 8.16 -4.84
CA ARG A 177 -8.57 7.38 -6.01
C ARG A 177 -7.37 6.66 -6.63
N LYS A 178 -6.25 7.37 -6.81
CA LYS A 178 -4.99 6.76 -7.25
C LYS A 178 -4.57 5.61 -6.32
N GLY A 179 -4.66 5.80 -5.02
CA GLY A 179 -4.38 4.75 -4.03
C GLY A 179 -5.35 3.56 -4.08
N GLN A 180 -6.64 3.78 -4.37
CA GLN A 180 -7.62 2.70 -4.61
C GLN A 180 -7.28 1.90 -5.87
N ASP A 181 -6.90 2.57 -6.95
CA ASP A 181 -6.54 1.93 -8.22
C ASP A 181 -5.28 1.06 -8.07
N GLU A 182 -4.36 1.47 -7.19
CA GLU A 182 -3.11 0.76 -6.90
C GLU A 182 -3.25 -0.29 -5.77
N ASP A 183 -4.47 -0.51 -5.25
CA ASP A 183 -4.81 -1.36 -4.11
C ASP A 183 -3.98 -1.02 -2.83
N ARG A 184 -3.59 0.25 -2.69
CA ARG A 184 -2.88 0.77 -1.51
C ARG A 184 -3.85 1.33 -0.47
N TYR A 185 -4.97 1.89 -0.91
CA TYR A 185 -6.00 2.42 -0.03
C TYR A 185 -7.30 1.65 -0.20
N LEU A 186 -7.89 1.29 0.93
CA LEU A 186 -9.23 0.75 1.02
C LEU A 186 -10.17 1.90 1.41
N VAL A 187 -11.24 2.10 0.64
CA VAL A 187 -12.29 3.06 0.93
C VAL A 187 -13.54 2.27 1.22
N LEU A 188 -14.14 2.54 2.39
CA LEU A 188 -15.31 1.86 2.92
C LEU A 188 -16.38 2.89 3.28
N ASP A 189 -17.60 2.42 3.43
CA ASP A 189 -18.69 3.24 3.93
C ASP A 189 -18.50 3.54 5.42
N VAL A 190 -18.86 4.75 5.83
CA VAL A 190 -18.60 5.24 7.20
C VAL A 190 -19.41 4.49 8.27
N ASP A 191 -20.55 3.91 7.91
CA ASP A 191 -21.39 3.11 8.81
C ASP A 191 -20.70 1.81 9.27
N LEU A 192 -19.67 1.36 8.55
CA LEU A 192 -18.87 0.22 8.98
C LEU A 192 -17.99 0.55 10.18
N LEU A 193 -17.67 1.82 10.43
CA LEU A 193 -16.71 2.22 11.46
C LEU A 193 -17.04 1.62 12.83
N GLU A 194 -18.32 1.59 13.21
CA GLU A 194 -18.78 1.03 14.49
C GLU A 194 -18.53 -0.49 14.64
N ARG A 195 -18.31 -1.18 13.52
CA ARG A 195 -18.11 -2.64 13.45
C ARG A 195 -16.65 -3.04 13.23
N LEU A 196 -15.75 -2.08 12.97
CA LEU A 196 -14.36 -2.37 12.66
C LEU A 196 -13.49 -2.27 13.91
N ASP A 197 -12.93 -3.40 14.31
CA ASP A 197 -11.96 -3.44 15.41
C ASP A 197 -10.60 -2.85 15.01
N GLY A 198 -9.98 -2.12 15.94
CA GLY A 198 -8.62 -1.60 15.78
C GLY A 198 -8.49 -0.49 14.73
N VAL A 199 -9.58 0.22 14.41
CA VAL A 199 -9.56 1.39 13.53
C VAL A 199 -9.54 2.67 14.34
N PHE A 200 -8.58 3.54 14.02
CA PHE A 200 -8.50 4.89 14.55
C PHE A 200 -8.53 5.91 13.40
N CYS A 201 -9.46 6.86 13.49
CA CYS A 201 -9.65 7.94 12.55
C CYS A 201 -8.85 9.18 12.96
N SER A 202 -7.98 9.60 12.05
CA SER A 202 -7.25 10.88 12.10
C SER A 202 -7.80 11.86 11.07
N PRO A 203 -7.79 13.18 11.36
CA PRO A 203 -8.19 14.16 10.37
C PRO A 203 -7.14 14.28 9.27
N PHE A 204 -7.58 14.67 8.08
CA PHE A 204 -6.68 15.06 7.01
C PHE A 204 -6.28 16.53 7.14
N GLY A 205 -5.00 16.79 6.86
CA GLY A 205 -4.45 18.10 6.51
C GLY A 205 -4.04 18.13 5.03
N ALA A 206 -3.84 19.33 4.50
CA ALA A 206 -3.25 19.51 3.19
C ALA A 206 -2.27 20.70 3.17
N VAL A 207 -1.20 20.57 2.39
CA VAL A 207 -0.26 21.65 2.10
C VAL A 207 -0.07 21.78 0.58
N PRO A 208 0.21 22.99 0.06
CA PRO A 208 0.51 23.19 -1.34
C PRO A 208 1.62 22.24 -1.80
N LYS A 209 1.50 21.77 -3.04
CA LYS A 209 2.57 21.01 -3.67
C LYS A 209 3.27 21.92 -4.67
N ASP A 210 4.53 22.20 -4.40
CA ASP A 210 5.33 23.19 -5.14
C ASP A 210 4.63 24.57 -5.08
N ASP A 211 4.77 25.42 -6.11
CA ASP A 211 4.12 26.74 -6.17
C ASP A 211 2.64 26.68 -6.63
N LYS A 212 2.03 25.49 -6.65
CA LYS A 212 0.64 25.33 -7.09
C LYS A 212 -0.35 25.58 -5.95
N PRO A 213 -1.48 26.23 -6.23
CA PRO A 213 -2.52 26.41 -5.22
C PRO A 213 -3.10 25.06 -4.78
N LEU A 214 -3.56 24.98 -3.52
CA LEU A 214 -4.18 23.78 -2.92
C LEU A 214 -5.34 23.20 -3.74
N THR A 215 -6.00 24.04 -4.54
CA THR A 215 -7.12 23.67 -5.41
C THR A 215 -6.69 22.87 -6.63
N GLU A 216 -5.41 22.92 -7.01
CA GLU A 216 -4.85 22.22 -8.18
C GLU A 216 -4.07 20.97 -7.79
N ASP A 217 -3.14 21.09 -6.83
CA ASP A 217 -2.36 19.98 -6.33
C ASP A 217 -1.96 20.21 -4.86
N ALA A 218 -1.99 19.16 -4.07
CA ALA A 218 -1.71 19.24 -2.65
C ALA A 218 -1.05 17.96 -2.13
N ARG A 219 -0.14 18.11 -1.17
CA ARG A 219 0.33 17.00 -0.34
C ARG A 219 -0.67 16.82 0.78
N VAL A 220 -1.36 15.68 0.75
CA VAL A 220 -2.27 15.26 1.81
C VAL A 220 -1.47 14.75 2.98
N ILE A 221 -1.82 15.18 4.20
CA ILE A 221 -1.18 14.78 5.44
C ILE A 221 -2.22 14.03 6.28
N HIS A 222 -1.86 12.85 6.76
CA HIS A 222 -2.58 12.18 7.83
C HIS A 222 -2.11 12.75 9.17
N ASP A 223 -3.00 13.39 9.91
CA ASP A 223 -2.67 13.94 11.22
C ASP A 223 -2.72 12.83 12.28
N LEU A 224 -1.64 12.06 12.36
CA LEU A 224 -1.49 10.97 13.33
C LEU A 224 -1.25 11.47 14.76
N SER A 225 -1.22 12.79 14.99
CA SER A 225 -1.13 13.37 16.35
C SER A 225 -2.49 13.51 17.03
N PHE A 226 -3.58 13.17 16.34
CA PHE A 226 -4.93 13.14 16.90
C PHE A 226 -5.20 11.78 17.60
N PRO A 227 -6.01 11.73 18.69
CA PRO A 227 -6.55 12.88 19.41
C PRO A 227 -5.41 13.55 20.18
N LEU A 228 -5.57 14.84 20.49
CA LEU A 228 -4.63 15.50 21.41
C LEU A 228 -4.68 14.72 22.72
N GLY A 229 -3.55 14.14 23.13
CA GLY A 229 -3.46 13.49 24.43
C GLY A 229 -3.80 14.46 25.55
N ASP A 230 -4.39 13.95 26.63
CA ASP A 230 -4.56 14.71 27.86
C ASP A 230 -3.15 15.05 28.38
N ARG A 231 -2.82 16.35 28.40
CA ARG A 231 -1.56 16.83 28.96
C ARG A 231 -1.62 16.87 30.49
#